data_AF-A0A4Q3J862-F1
#
_entry.id   AF-A0A4Q3J862-F1
#
_cell.length_a   1.000
_cell.length_b   1.000
_cell.length_c   1.000
_cell.angle_alpha   90.00
_cell.angle_beta   90.00
_cell.angle_gamma   90.00
#
_symmetry.space_group_name_H-M   'P 1'
#
loop_
_entity.id
_entity.type
_entity.pdbx_description
1 polymer ?
#
loop_
_entity_poly.entity_id
_entity_poly.type
_entity_poly.pdbx_seq_one_letter_code
_entity_poly.pdbx_strand_id
1 'polypeptide(L)'
;MTKARARAWRVASSAATDARVAARSLETAAFPLAVVLATLATLASVAALDATRHARALAFVTGALWAGAAASHAVCFAMALAGVGYLLVRRGRAGAPATLGLGLGLAPSALLNHYRFGTWSPLSYGPIPWAHTNPELHKMTLGAQVGYALPLAAVLGLTVLGAWALRGRGPVQLALIGVAVAAVVLLPPLRDRALRYTMVTLGLLVDLDAVDMGDRYLRAADGAGTLFGRHVVKSVVQGTPLLALAPLALRGEGAERERDGALLVPPAALIATLITRGNLAYVDAIGWPWVSIRYALPMLPALCVASLVVVQRLRPGRRHVLGGSVLAVILLGWWWPMHGDDDWLKRAVLLRVGLVAAAALVVVAWRVQGRERGEAGMAFSRWL
;
A
#
# COMPACT_ATOMS: atom_id res chain seq x y z
N MET A 1 16.18 33.66 40.47
CA MET A 1 14.88 33.47 39.76
C MET A 1 13.76 33.68 40.78
N THR A 2 12.80 34.58 40.54
CA THR A 2 11.74 34.87 41.53
C THR A 2 10.73 33.72 41.64
N LYS A 3 10.08 33.55 42.79
CA LYS A 3 9.03 32.52 43.01
C LYS A 3 7.93 32.56 41.93
N ALA A 4 7.56 33.76 41.46
CA ALA A 4 6.61 33.95 40.37
C ALA A 4 7.10 33.40 39.02
N ARG A 5 8.37 33.64 38.65
CA ARG A 5 8.99 33.06 37.43
C ARG A 5 9.08 31.53 37.51
N ALA A 6 9.38 30.97 38.69
CA ALA A 6 9.44 29.53 38.89
C ALA A 6 8.06 28.84 38.80
N ARG A 7 6.98 29.54 39.21
CA ARG A 7 5.61 29.06 39.07
C ARG A 7 5.13 29.14 37.62
N ALA A 8 5.38 30.27 36.94
CA ALA A 8 5.06 30.44 35.52
C ALA A 8 5.79 29.41 34.63
N TRP A 9 7.08 29.15 34.89
CA TRP A 9 7.83 28.12 34.18
C TRP A 9 7.27 26.72 34.40
N ARG A 10 6.88 26.37 35.64
CA ARG A 10 6.25 25.08 35.94
C ARG A 10 4.92 24.90 35.21
N VAL A 11 4.04 25.89 35.21
CA VAL A 11 2.75 25.85 34.49
C VAL A 11 2.97 25.75 32.98
N ALA A 12 3.91 26.52 32.42
CA ALA A 12 4.25 26.43 31.00
C ALA A 12 4.85 25.06 30.63
N SER A 13 5.69 24.49 31.51
CA SER A 13 6.30 23.18 31.30
C SER A 13 5.30 22.02 31.43
N SER A 14 4.32 22.11 32.34
CA SER A 14 3.26 21.10 32.47
C SER A 14 2.32 21.17 31.28
N ALA A 15 1.86 22.37 30.89
CA ALA A 15 1.01 22.56 29.70
C ALA A 15 1.70 22.09 28.42
N ALA A 16 3.01 22.32 28.27
CA ALA A 16 3.80 21.80 27.15
C ALA A 16 3.95 20.27 27.18
N THR A 17 4.03 19.66 28.37
CA THR A 17 4.09 18.22 28.55
C THR A 17 2.74 17.58 28.24
N ASP A 18 1.65 18.13 28.75
CA ASP A 18 0.28 17.68 28.51
C ASP A 18 -0.09 17.80 27.03
N ALA A 19 0.29 18.89 26.37
CA ALA A 19 0.11 19.06 24.92
C ALA A 19 0.91 18.03 24.11
N ARG A 20 2.14 17.68 24.53
CA ARG A 20 2.95 16.64 23.88
C ARG A 20 2.37 15.24 24.08
N VAL A 21 1.88 14.93 25.28
CA VAL A 21 1.21 13.66 25.58
C VAL A 21 -0.08 13.54 24.77
N ALA A 22 -0.93 14.57 24.76
CA ALA A 22 -2.15 14.59 23.97
C ALA A 22 -1.88 14.45 22.45
N ALA A 23 -0.88 15.16 21.92
CA ALA A 23 -0.48 15.05 20.52
C ALA A 23 0.02 13.64 20.18
N ARG A 24 0.81 13.02 21.06
CA ARG A 24 1.32 11.67 20.85
C ARG A 24 0.21 10.61 20.98
N SER A 25 -0.72 10.78 21.92
CA SER A 25 -1.89 9.92 22.05
C SER A 25 -2.81 10.00 20.82
N LEU A 26 -3.03 11.20 20.27
CA LEU A 26 -3.74 11.41 19.02
C LEU A 26 -3.04 10.72 17.84
N GLU A 27 -1.72 10.88 17.73
CA GLU A 27 -0.92 10.21 16.69
C GLU A 27 -0.98 8.69 16.82
N THR A 28 -0.95 8.16 18.04
CA THR A 28 -1.00 6.71 18.29
C THR A 28 -2.41 6.12 18.07
N ALA A 29 -3.47 6.89 18.32
CA ALA A 29 -4.86 6.45 18.16
C ALA A 29 -5.39 6.60 16.71
N ALA A 30 -4.88 7.57 15.95
CA ALA A 30 -5.31 7.84 14.58
C ALA A 30 -5.04 6.67 13.63
N PHE A 31 -3.94 5.93 13.83
CA PHE A 31 -3.57 4.79 12.99
C PHE A 31 -4.50 3.58 13.16
N PRO A 32 -4.73 3.04 14.38
CA PRO A 32 -5.72 1.98 14.59
C PRO A 32 -7.10 2.36 14.04
N LEU A 33 -7.53 3.61 14.25
CA LEU A 33 -8.80 4.09 13.72
C LEU A 33 -8.82 4.07 12.19
N ALA A 34 -7.77 4.57 11.52
CA ALA A 34 -7.65 4.54 10.07
C ALA A 34 -7.69 3.11 9.51
N VAL A 35 -7.05 2.14 10.17
CA VAL A 35 -7.05 0.73 9.77
C VAL A 35 -8.44 0.11 9.92
N VAL A 36 -9.12 0.36 11.06
CA VAL A 36 -10.49 -0.12 11.30
C VAL A 36 -11.44 0.46 10.26
N LEU A 37 -11.39 1.78 10.03
CA LEU A 37 -12.26 2.44 9.06
C LEU A 37 -11.98 1.99 7.62
N ALA A 38 -10.71 1.83 7.22
CA ALA A 38 -10.35 1.30 5.91
C ALA A 38 -10.85 -0.15 5.71
N THR A 39 -10.78 -0.97 6.76
CA THR A 39 -11.30 -2.34 6.76
C THR A 39 -12.83 -2.34 6.61
N LEU A 40 -13.53 -1.55 7.42
CA LEU A 40 -14.99 -1.42 7.33
C LEU A 40 -15.43 -0.85 5.97
N ALA A 41 -14.69 0.13 5.44
CA ALA A 41 -14.97 0.69 4.12
C ALA A 41 -14.80 -0.34 3.01
N THR A 42 -13.77 -1.19 3.11
CA THR A 42 -13.54 -2.31 2.18
C THR A 42 -14.66 -3.34 2.26
N LEU A 43 -15.09 -3.74 3.47
CA LEU A 43 -16.21 -4.65 3.67
C LEU A 43 -17.53 -4.07 3.15
N ALA A 44 -17.78 -2.79 3.42
CA ALA A 44 -18.95 -2.07 2.92
C ALA A 44 -18.93 -1.96 1.39
N SER A 45 -17.74 -1.82 0.78
CA SER A 45 -17.57 -1.82 -0.69
C SER A 45 -18.00 -3.16 -1.28
N VAL A 46 -17.56 -4.27 -0.70
CA VAL A 46 -17.96 -5.63 -1.11
C VAL A 46 -19.46 -5.82 -0.94
N ALA A 47 -20.02 -5.44 0.22
CA ALA A 47 -21.45 -5.53 0.47
C ALA A 47 -22.27 -4.67 -0.51
N ALA A 48 -21.78 -3.48 -0.89
CA ALA A 48 -22.41 -2.63 -1.88
C ALA A 48 -22.40 -3.24 -3.29
N LEU A 49 -21.39 -4.07 -3.62
CA LEU A 49 -21.32 -4.83 -4.89
C LEU A 49 -22.27 -6.04 -4.93
N ASP A 50 -22.66 -6.55 -3.77
CA ASP A 50 -23.59 -7.68 -3.68
C ASP A 50 -25.05 -7.25 -3.50
N ALA A 51 -25.28 -6.09 -2.90
CA ALA A 51 -26.63 -5.63 -2.58
C ALA A 51 -27.44 -5.26 -3.83
N THR A 52 -28.70 -5.69 -3.90
CA THR A 52 -29.67 -5.25 -4.92
C THR A 52 -30.56 -4.15 -4.36
N ARG A 53 -31.20 -4.42 -3.22
CA ARG A 53 -31.90 -3.43 -2.38
C ARG A 53 -30.85 -2.83 -1.44
N HIS A 54 -30.79 -1.51 -1.30
CA HIS A 54 -29.81 -0.77 -0.47
C HIS A 54 -28.40 -0.53 -1.02
N ALA A 55 -28.09 -0.90 -2.28
CA ALA A 55 -26.77 -0.65 -2.87
C ALA A 55 -26.30 0.81 -2.75
N ARG A 56 -27.22 1.77 -2.93
CA ARG A 56 -26.94 3.22 -2.81
C ARG A 56 -26.61 3.65 -1.39
N ALA A 57 -27.32 3.13 -0.39
CA ALA A 57 -27.07 3.45 1.01
C ALA A 57 -25.72 2.88 1.47
N LEU A 58 -25.41 1.63 1.08
CA LEU A 58 -24.11 1.02 1.35
C LEU A 58 -22.97 1.74 0.62
N ALA A 59 -23.19 2.20 -0.62
CA ALA A 59 -22.23 3.04 -1.33
C ALA A 59 -21.96 4.35 -0.57
N PHE A 60 -23.00 5.03 -0.08
CA PHE A 60 -22.84 6.23 0.75
C PHE A 60 -22.03 5.95 2.03
N VAL A 61 -22.40 4.90 2.78
CA VAL A 61 -21.69 4.47 3.99
C VAL A 61 -20.23 4.15 3.68
N THR A 62 -19.96 3.46 2.56
CA THR A 62 -18.61 3.19 2.08
C THR A 62 -17.80 4.48 1.88
N GLY A 63 -18.38 5.47 1.21
CA GLY A 63 -17.77 6.78 1.03
C GLY A 63 -17.45 7.48 2.35
N ALA A 64 -18.39 7.48 3.29
CA ALA A 64 -18.22 8.10 4.61
C ALA A 64 -17.14 7.39 5.45
N LEU A 65 -17.08 6.05 5.42
CA LEU A 65 -16.03 5.28 6.10
C LEU A 65 -14.65 5.56 5.49
N TRP A 66 -14.55 5.62 4.16
CA TRP A 66 -13.31 6.01 3.48
C TRP A 66 -12.90 7.44 3.81
N ALA A 67 -13.85 8.38 3.92
CA ALA A 67 -13.58 9.74 4.39
C ALA A 67 -13.00 9.75 5.80
N GLY A 68 -13.61 9.01 6.73
CA GLY A 68 -13.12 8.88 8.09
C GLY A 68 -11.71 8.29 8.14
N ALA A 69 -11.42 7.27 7.33
CA ALA A 69 -10.08 6.68 7.21
C ALA A 69 -9.05 7.71 6.69
N ALA A 70 -9.40 8.46 5.63
CA ALA A 70 -8.54 9.48 5.02
C ALA A 70 -8.33 10.71 5.93
N ALA A 71 -9.36 11.12 6.66
CA ALA A 71 -9.29 12.18 7.67
C ALA A 71 -8.44 11.76 8.88
N SER A 72 -8.49 10.47 9.27
CA SER A 72 -7.65 9.92 10.33
C SER A 72 -6.19 9.81 9.90
N HIS A 73 -5.93 9.42 8.64
CA HIS A 73 -4.58 9.37 8.10
C HIS A 73 -4.54 9.61 6.59
N ALA A 74 -3.74 10.59 6.14
CA ALA A 74 -3.71 11.05 4.75
C ALA A 74 -3.36 9.97 3.72
N VAL A 75 -2.65 8.90 4.14
CA VAL A 75 -2.29 7.77 3.27
C VAL A 75 -3.52 7.00 2.78
N CYS A 76 -4.58 6.99 3.59
CA CYS A 76 -5.84 6.33 3.23
C CYS A 76 -6.60 7.11 2.14
N PHE A 77 -6.18 8.33 1.79
CA PHE A 77 -6.85 9.10 0.75
C PHE A 77 -6.76 8.45 -0.63
N ALA A 78 -5.59 7.94 -1.01
CA ALA A 78 -5.43 7.21 -2.26
C ALA A 78 -6.30 5.94 -2.29
N MET A 79 -6.36 5.23 -1.16
CA MET A 79 -7.25 4.07 -0.99
C MET A 79 -8.72 4.46 -1.13
N ALA A 80 -9.13 5.55 -0.49
CA ALA A 80 -10.49 6.10 -0.52
C ALA A 80 -10.92 6.44 -1.94
N LEU A 81 -10.10 7.19 -2.69
CA LEU A 81 -10.38 7.53 -4.08
C LEU A 81 -10.51 6.29 -4.95
N ALA A 82 -9.61 5.31 -4.78
CA ALA A 82 -9.62 4.09 -5.57
C ALA A 82 -10.81 3.19 -5.22
N GLY A 83 -11.17 3.04 -3.94
CA GLY A 83 -12.33 2.28 -3.50
C GLY A 83 -13.65 2.89 -3.99
N VAL A 84 -13.82 4.20 -3.83
CA VAL A 84 -15.00 4.92 -4.36
C VAL A 84 -15.03 4.88 -5.88
N GLY A 85 -13.90 5.13 -6.55
CA GLY A 85 -13.77 5.05 -8.00
C GLY A 85 -14.11 3.66 -8.54
N TYR A 86 -13.68 2.61 -7.86
CA TYR A 86 -14.02 1.24 -8.22
C TYR A 86 -15.53 0.97 -8.15
N LEU A 87 -16.19 1.44 -7.08
CA LEU A 87 -17.64 1.34 -6.96
C LEU A 87 -18.37 2.12 -8.05
N LEU A 88 -17.90 3.33 -8.39
CA LEU A 88 -18.46 4.13 -9.48
C LEU A 88 -18.39 3.39 -10.82
N VAL A 89 -17.23 2.80 -11.13
CA VAL A 89 -17.03 2.04 -12.39
C VAL A 89 -17.93 0.82 -12.44
N ARG A 90 -18.05 0.07 -11.33
CA ARG A 90 -18.79 -1.19 -11.29
C ARG A 90 -20.30 -1.05 -11.16
N ARG A 91 -20.77 0.01 -10.48
CA ARG A 91 -22.20 0.22 -10.20
C ARG A 91 -22.80 1.42 -10.93
N GLY A 92 -22.00 2.19 -11.67
CA GLY A 92 -22.43 3.39 -12.37
C GLY A 92 -23.14 4.37 -11.42
N ARG A 93 -24.37 4.76 -11.76
CA ARG A 93 -25.21 5.66 -10.95
C ARG A 93 -25.46 5.16 -9.53
N ALA A 94 -25.49 3.84 -9.29
CA ALA A 94 -25.68 3.30 -7.94
C ALA A 94 -24.42 3.43 -7.06
N GLY A 95 -23.24 3.66 -7.65
CA GLY A 95 -22.00 3.99 -6.94
C GLY A 95 -21.84 5.49 -6.64
N ALA A 96 -22.56 6.38 -7.32
CA ALA A 96 -22.48 7.84 -7.12
C ALA A 96 -22.62 8.30 -5.66
N PRO A 97 -23.51 7.71 -4.83
CA PRO A 97 -23.60 8.08 -3.42
C PRO A 97 -22.30 7.89 -2.63
N ALA A 98 -21.38 7.02 -3.05
CA ALA A 98 -20.08 6.88 -2.42
C ALA A 98 -19.22 8.13 -2.56
N THR A 99 -19.34 8.86 -3.67
CA THR A 99 -18.65 10.15 -3.86
C THR A 99 -19.24 11.20 -2.92
N LEU A 100 -20.57 11.23 -2.78
CA LEU A 100 -21.25 12.13 -1.86
C LEU A 100 -20.86 11.84 -0.41
N GLY A 101 -20.87 10.57 0.01
CA GLY A 101 -20.46 10.15 1.34
C GLY A 101 -19.00 10.52 1.63
N LEU A 102 -18.11 10.33 0.65
CA LEU A 102 -16.70 10.75 0.76
C LEU A 102 -16.57 12.27 0.92
N GLY A 103 -17.24 13.05 0.07
CA GLY A 103 -17.21 14.51 0.12
C GLY A 103 -17.75 15.09 1.43
N LEU A 104 -18.93 14.62 1.86
CA LEU A 104 -19.54 15.06 3.12
C LEU A 104 -18.72 14.65 4.34
N GLY A 105 -18.12 13.45 4.32
CA GLY A 105 -17.26 13.00 5.41
C GLY A 105 -15.93 13.77 5.52
N LEU A 106 -15.39 14.28 4.41
CA LEU A 106 -14.16 15.09 4.40
C LEU A 106 -14.42 16.58 4.66
N ALA A 107 -15.66 17.06 4.50
CA ALA A 107 -16.00 18.46 4.68
C ALA A 107 -15.63 19.03 6.07
N PRO A 108 -15.84 18.32 7.20
CA PRO A 108 -15.40 18.81 8.51
C PRO A 108 -13.89 19.02 8.60
N SER A 109 -13.08 18.10 8.06
CA SER A 109 -11.62 18.23 8.03
C SER A 109 -11.18 19.40 7.15
N ALA A 110 -11.81 19.57 5.98
CA ALA A 110 -11.55 20.71 5.09
C ALA A 110 -11.91 22.05 5.76
N LEU A 111 -13.05 22.14 6.44
CA LEU A 111 -13.48 23.34 7.16
C LEU A 111 -12.53 23.66 8.32
N LEU A 112 -12.14 22.65 9.10
CA LEU A 112 -11.18 22.82 10.19
C LEU A 112 -9.83 23.31 9.67
N ASN A 113 -9.35 22.73 8.57
CA ASN A 113 -8.10 23.17 7.93
C ASN A 113 -8.22 24.57 7.33
N HIS A 114 -9.39 24.95 6.82
CA HIS A 114 -9.61 26.30 6.32
C HIS A 114 -9.56 27.31 7.45
N TYR A 115 -10.23 27.04 8.56
CA TYR A 115 -10.22 27.91 9.74
C TYR A 115 -8.81 28.04 10.35
N ARG A 116 -8.07 26.93 10.44
CA ARG A 116 -6.74 26.93 11.08
C ARG A 116 -5.61 27.42 10.18
N PHE A 117 -5.69 27.15 8.88
CA PHE A 117 -4.55 27.27 7.96
C PHE A 117 -4.91 27.95 6.63
N GLY A 118 -6.15 28.39 6.43
CA GLY A 118 -6.60 29.03 5.19
C GLY A 118 -6.71 28.08 3.98
N THR A 119 -6.68 26.76 4.19
CA THR A 119 -6.70 25.77 3.11
C THR A 119 -7.93 24.87 3.16
N TRP A 120 -8.58 24.66 2.01
CA TRP A 120 -9.69 23.72 1.86
C TRP A 120 -9.26 22.27 1.64
N SER A 121 -7.95 21.98 1.65
CA SER A 121 -7.48 20.60 1.54
C SER A 121 -7.81 19.85 2.84
N PRO A 122 -8.61 18.77 2.79
CA PRO A 122 -8.90 17.96 3.97
C PRO A 122 -7.68 17.16 4.46
N LEU A 123 -6.59 17.14 3.68
CA LEU A 123 -5.35 16.40 3.97
C LEU A 123 -4.21 17.30 4.45
N SER A 124 -4.45 18.61 4.58
CA SER A 124 -3.41 19.53 5.01
C SER A 124 -3.15 19.41 6.51
N TYR A 125 -1.87 19.41 6.88
CA TYR A 125 -1.42 19.59 8.26
C TYR A 125 -1.10 21.06 8.58
N GLY A 126 -1.46 21.98 7.68
CA GLY A 126 -1.09 23.39 7.74
C GLY A 126 0.29 23.68 7.14
N PRO A 127 0.73 24.95 7.18
CA PRO A 127 2.05 25.33 6.72
C PRO A 127 3.10 24.61 7.58
N ILE A 128 4.02 23.91 6.92
CA ILE A 128 5.14 23.26 7.60
C ILE A 128 6.06 24.37 8.12
N PRO A 129 6.23 24.56 9.45
CA PRO A 129 6.94 25.72 9.99
C PRO A 129 8.39 25.81 9.51
N TRP A 130 9.00 24.66 9.22
CA TRP A 130 10.36 24.51 8.69
C TRP A 130 10.41 24.33 7.17
N ALA A 131 9.34 24.71 6.44
CA ALA A 131 9.31 24.63 4.97
C ALA A 131 10.50 25.32 4.30
N HIS A 132 10.91 26.45 4.86
CA HIS A 132 12.00 27.28 4.36
C HIS A 132 13.39 26.69 4.62
N THR A 133 13.54 25.79 5.60
CA THR A 133 14.84 25.18 5.94
C THR A 133 15.07 23.84 5.26
N ASN A 134 14.04 23.22 4.69
CA ASN A 134 14.16 21.97 3.96
C ASN A 134 13.67 22.15 2.52
N PRO A 135 14.58 22.41 1.56
CA PRO A 135 14.19 22.58 0.17
C PRO A 135 13.45 21.34 -0.35
N GLU A 136 13.74 20.12 0.09
CA GLU A 136 13.10 18.90 -0.42
C GLU A 136 11.57 18.87 -0.27
N LEU A 137 10.98 19.72 0.60
CA LEU A 137 9.53 19.79 0.79
C LEU A 137 8.78 20.23 -0.48
N HIS A 138 9.38 21.00 -1.40
CA HIS A 138 8.72 21.33 -2.68
C HIS A 138 8.46 20.09 -3.54
N LYS A 139 9.28 19.05 -3.39
CA LYS A 139 9.14 17.78 -4.10
C LYS A 139 8.01 16.91 -3.53
N MET A 140 7.53 17.19 -2.33
CA MET A 140 6.42 16.45 -1.71
C MET A 140 5.04 16.87 -2.24
N THR A 141 4.96 17.90 -3.08
CA THR A 141 3.70 18.32 -3.69
C THR A 141 3.22 17.31 -4.74
N LEU A 142 1.90 17.16 -4.90
CA LEU A 142 1.32 16.30 -5.93
C LEU A 142 1.80 16.70 -7.33
N GLY A 143 1.87 18.00 -7.62
CA GLY A 143 2.36 18.53 -8.89
C GLY A 143 3.80 18.12 -9.19
N ALA A 144 4.69 18.16 -8.19
CA ALA A 144 6.08 17.72 -8.37
C ALA A 144 6.18 16.21 -8.60
N GLN A 145 5.40 15.41 -7.87
CA GLN A 145 5.37 13.95 -8.05
C GLN A 145 4.83 13.56 -9.43
N VAL A 146 3.71 14.16 -9.85
CA VAL A 146 3.13 13.96 -11.19
C VAL A 146 4.09 14.43 -12.28
N GLY A 147 4.67 15.63 -12.14
CA GLY A 147 5.61 16.16 -13.12
C GLY A 147 6.87 15.29 -13.28
N TYR A 148 7.34 14.69 -12.18
CA TYR A 148 8.44 13.74 -12.23
C TYR A 148 8.04 12.40 -12.88
N ALA A 149 6.83 11.91 -12.60
CA ALA A 149 6.31 10.65 -13.14
C ALA A 149 5.94 10.71 -14.62
N LEU A 150 5.41 11.86 -15.07
CA LEU A 150 4.72 12.04 -16.34
C LEU A 150 5.51 11.53 -17.56
N PRO A 151 6.83 11.81 -17.72
CA PRO A 151 7.55 11.35 -18.91
C PRO A 151 7.58 9.82 -19.03
N LEU A 152 7.83 9.11 -17.93
CA LEU A 152 7.84 7.65 -17.93
C LEU A 152 6.42 7.09 -18.05
N ALA A 153 5.46 7.66 -17.31
CA ALA A 153 4.06 7.25 -17.36
C ALA A 153 3.45 7.42 -18.76
N ALA A 154 3.82 8.47 -19.50
CA ALA A 154 3.37 8.68 -20.87
C ALA A 154 3.88 7.59 -21.81
N VAL A 155 5.18 7.25 -21.75
CA VAL A 155 5.75 6.18 -22.58
C VAL A 155 5.09 4.83 -22.26
N LEU A 156 4.99 4.47 -20.98
CA LEU A 156 4.35 3.21 -20.57
C LEU A 156 2.87 3.18 -20.95
N GLY A 157 2.14 4.27 -20.70
CA GLY A 157 0.72 4.39 -21.03
C GLY A 157 0.45 4.28 -22.52
N LEU A 158 1.20 4.98 -23.37
CA LEU A 158 1.09 4.87 -24.83
C LEU A 158 1.45 3.47 -25.33
N THR A 159 2.43 2.82 -24.70
CA THR A 159 2.80 1.44 -25.04
C THR A 159 1.68 0.47 -24.71
N VAL A 160 1.08 0.56 -23.52
CA VAL A 160 -0.05 -0.28 -23.11
C VAL A 160 -1.27 -0.04 -23.98
N LEU A 161 -1.64 1.22 -24.21
CA LEU A 161 -2.80 1.58 -25.04
C LEU A 161 -2.60 1.17 -26.49
N GLY A 162 -1.41 1.39 -27.05
CA GLY A 162 -1.06 0.97 -28.41
C GLY A 162 -1.04 -0.54 -28.56
N ALA A 163 -0.44 -1.27 -27.62
CA ALA A 163 -0.45 -2.72 -27.62
C ALA A 163 -1.88 -3.26 -27.55
N TRP A 164 -2.73 -2.67 -26.70
CA TRP A 164 -4.15 -3.03 -26.62
C TRP A 164 -4.93 -2.74 -27.91
N ALA A 165 -4.74 -1.56 -28.51
CA ALA A 165 -5.37 -1.19 -29.78
C ALA A 165 -4.93 -2.11 -30.93
N LEU A 166 -3.71 -2.62 -30.88
CA LEU A 166 -3.13 -3.54 -31.85
C LEU A 166 -3.35 -5.02 -31.49
N ARG A 167 -4.32 -5.33 -30.62
CA ARG A 167 -4.68 -6.73 -30.27
C ARG A 167 -4.92 -7.56 -31.54
N GLY A 168 -4.22 -8.69 -31.65
CA GLY A 168 -4.24 -9.56 -32.83
C GLY A 168 -3.13 -9.30 -33.86
N ARG A 169 -2.31 -8.25 -33.68
CA ARG A 169 -1.15 -7.94 -34.56
C ARG A 169 0.17 -8.13 -33.81
N GLY A 170 0.48 -9.38 -33.45
CA GLY A 170 1.63 -9.75 -32.60
C GLY A 170 2.95 -9.06 -32.96
N PRO A 171 3.41 -9.12 -34.24
CA PRO A 171 4.67 -8.48 -34.63
C PRO A 171 4.71 -6.97 -34.37
N VAL A 172 3.60 -6.26 -34.63
CA VAL A 172 3.52 -4.80 -34.42
C VAL A 172 3.49 -4.46 -32.94
N GLN A 173 2.80 -5.26 -32.12
CA GLN A 173 2.82 -5.10 -30.66
C GLN A 173 4.23 -5.28 -30.10
N LEU A 174 4.95 -6.31 -30.54
CA LEU A 174 6.34 -6.55 -30.14
C LEU A 174 7.27 -5.41 -30.56
N ALA A 175 7.10 -4.89 -31.78
CA ALA A 175 7.85 -3.73 -32.25
C ALA A 175 7.58 -2.48 -31.38
N LEU A 176 6.32 -2.19 -31.06
CA LEU A 176 5.94 -1.09 -30.18
C LEU A 176 6.57 -1.23 -28.78
N ILE A 177 6.50 -2.42 -28.19
CA ILE A 177 7.13 -2.71 -26.89
C ILE A 177 8.65 -2.54 -26.99
N GLY A 178 9.27 -3.05 -28.05
CA GLY A 178 10.70 -2.91 -28.31
C GLY A 178 11.15 -1.45 -28.41
N VAL A 179 10.39 -0.62 -29.11
CA VAL A 179 10.64 0.84 -29.21
C VAL A 179 10.52 1.50 -27.83
N ALA A 180 9.50 1.16 -27.05
CA ALA A 180 9.33 1.72 -25.71
C ALA A 180 10.46 1.33 -24.76
N VAL A 181 10.88 0.06 -24.78
CA VAL A 181 12.03 -0.43 -24.02
C VAL A 181 13.31 0.27 -24.47
N ALA A 182 13.55 0.39 -25.78
CA ALA A 182 14.69 1.12 -26.32
C ALA A 182 14.67 2.60 -25.87
N ALA A 183 13.52 3.27 -25.90
CA ALA A 183 13.39 4.64 -25.41
C ALA A 183 13.72 4.75 -23.92
N VAL A 184 13.21 3.84 -23.08
CA VAL A 184 13.51 3.81 -21.65
C VAL A 184 15.00 3.55 -21.38
N VAL A 185 15.66 2.68 -22.16
CA VAL A 185 17.08 2.33 -21.96
C VAL A 185 18.03 3.41 -22.51
N LEU A 186 17.72 3.95 -23.69
CA LEU A 186 18.61 4.84 -24.43
C LEU A 186 18.46 6.31 -24.06
N LEU A 187 17.29 6.76 -23.58
CA LEU A 187 17.07 8.15 -23.17
C LEU A 187 17.37 8.32 -21.67
N PRO A 188 18.47 9.01 -21.27
CA PRO A 188 18.87 9.10 -19.87
C PRO A 188 17.75 9.56 -18.91
N PRO A 189 16.94 10.59 -19.24
CA PRO A 189 15.87 11.03 -18.34
C PRO A 189 14.77 9.99 -18.10
N LEU A 190 14.55 9.06 -19.04
CA LEU A 190 13.60 7.97 -18.86
C LEU A 190 14.24 6.81 -18.11
N ARG A 191 15.49 6.48 -18.44
CA ARG A 191 16.28 5.45 -17.76
C ARG A 191 16.38 5.72 -16.28
N ASP A 192 16.81 6.93 -15.90
CA ASP A 192 17.06 7.28 -14.50
C ASP A 192 15.77 7.24 -13.69
N ARG A 193 14.65 7.71 -14.27
CA ARG A 193 13.32 7.61 -13.66
C ARG A 193 12.84 6.16 -13.54
N ALA A 194 13.03 5.35 -14.58
CA ALA A 194 12.64 3.95 -14.58
C ALA A 194 13.41 3.17 -13.52
N LEU A 195 14.74 3.38 -13.44
CA LEU A 195 15.57 2.84 -12.37
C LEU A 195 15.08 3.30 -11.00
N ARG A 196 14.83 4.61 -10.82
CA ARG A 196 14.33 5.16 -9.56
C ARG A 196 13.02 4.51 -9.11
N TYR A 197 12.02 4.43 -9.99
CA TYR A 197 10.74 3.79 -9.68
C TYR A 197 10.87 2.29 -9.45
N THR A 198 11.77 1.62 -10.18
CA THR A 198 12.08 0.21 -9.96
C THR A 198 12.66 0.00 -8.57
N MET A 199 13.62 0.81 -8.14
CA MET A 199 14.23 0.72 -6.82
C MET A 199 13.23 1.02 -5.70
N VAL A 200 12.38 2.05 -5.86
CA VAL A 200 11.32 2.33 -4.87
C VAL A 200 10.31 1.18 -4.79
N THR A 201 9.90 0.63 -5.94
CA THR A 201 8.98 -0.52 -5.99
C THR A 201 9.59 -1.76 -5.35
N LEU A 202 10.86 -2.05 -5.68
CA LEU A 202 11.62 -3.16 -5.13
C LEU A 202 11.78 -3.01 -3.61
N GLY A 203 12.19 -1.84 -3.12
CA GLY A 203 12.35 -1.60 -1.69
C GLY A 203 11.04 -1.65 -0.92
N LEU A 204 9.96 -1.12 -1.49
CA LEU A 204 8.64 -1.14 -0.86
C LEU A 204 8.07 -2.57 -0.78
N LEU A 205 8.14 -3.32 -1.88
CA LEU A 205 7.40 -4.58 -2.02
C LEU A 205 8.26 -5.82 -1.76
N VAL A 206 9.49 -5.85 -2.25
CA VAL A 206 10.26 -7.09 -2.39
C VAL A 206 11.49 -7.11 -1.50
N ASP A 207 12.50 -6.27 -1.74
CA ASP A 207 13.76 -6.32 -0.99
C ASP A 207 14.31 -4.92 -0.77
N LEU A 208 14.34 -4.51 0.50
CA LEU A 208 14.87 -3.21 0.89
C LEU A 208 16.40 -3.16 0.86
N ASP A 209 17.09 -4.32 0.92
CA ASP A 209 18.56 -4.39 0.92
C ASP A 209 19.19 -3.89 -0.38
N ALA A 210 18.40 -3.86 -1.46
CA ALA A 210 18.83 -3.34 -2.74
C ALA A 210 18.87 -1.80 -2.76
N VAL A 211 18.16 -1.12 -1.85
CA VAL A 211 18.00 0.33 -1.86
C VAL A 211 18.90 0.99 -0.82
N ASP A 212 19.72 1.94 -1.26
CA ASP A 212 20.48 2.80 -0.36
C ASP A 212 19.52 3.81 0.31
N MET A 213 19.31 3.65 1.60
CA MET A 213 18.42 4.48 2.42
C MET A 213 19.17 5.63 3.12
N GLY A 214 20.49 5.78 2.87
CA GLY A 214 21.35 6.81 3.43
C GLY A 214 21.82 6.54 4.87
N ASP A 215 22.65 7.43 5.42
CA ASP A 215 23.46 7.20 6.63
C ASP A 215 22.70 6.80 7.91
N ARG A 216 21.39 7.09 7.98
CA ARG A 216 20.56 6.67 9.13
C ARG A 216 20.23 5.18 9.09
N TYR A 217 20.50 4.52 7.97
CA TYR A 217 20.22 3.13 7.69
C TYR A 217 21.52 2.43 7.37
N LEU A 218 22.09 1.81 8.39
CA LEU A 218 23.36 1.15 8.25
C LEU A 218 23.13 -0.18 7.54
N ARG A 219 23.84 -0.39 6.43
CA ARG A 219 23.97 -1.74 5.89
C ARG A 219 24.71 -2.59 6.92
N ALA A 220 24.17 -3.75 7.25
CA ALA A 220 24.86 -4.67 8.14
C ALA A 220 26.25 -5.02 7.57
N ALA A 221 27.25 -5.20 8.45
CA ALA A 221 28.64 -5.43 8.02
C ALA A 221 28.82 -6.73 7.22
N ASP A 222 27.94 -7.71 7.44
CA ASP A 222 27.87 -8.97 6.69
C ASP A 222 27.09 -8.86 5.36
N GLY A 223 26.62 -7.66 5.03
CA GLY A 223 25.83 -7.37 3.84
C GLY A 223 24.37 -7.82 3.91
N ALA A 224 23.93 -8.45 5.00
CA ALA A 224 22.58 -8.98 5.15
C ALA A 224 21.69 -8.00 5.93
N GLY A 225 20.89 -7.23 5.20
CA GLY A 225 19.94 -6.32 5.82
C GLY A 225 20.35 -4.86 5.81
N THR A 226 19.32 -4.02 5.77
CA THR A 226 19.39 -2.62 6.15
C THR A 226 18.87 -2.46 7.59
N LEU A 227 19.70 -1.89 8.47
CA LEU A 227 19.40 -1.72 9.90
C LEU A 227 19.00 -0.30 10.23
N PHE A 228 17.97 -0.15 11.07
CA PHE A 228 17.68 1.09 11.78
C PHE A 228 17.87 0.86 13.28
N GLY A 229 18.99 1.37 13.83
CA GLY A 229 19.44 0.96 15.15
C GLY A 229 19.78 -0.53 15.15
N ARG A 230 19.13 -1.32 16.00
CA ARG A 230 19.30 -2.78 16.11
C ARG A 230 18.20 -3.59 15.43
N HIS A 231 17.37 -2.94 14.62
CA HIS A 231 16.21 -3.56 14.00
C HIS A 231 16.39 -3.62 12.49
N VAL A 232 16.12 -4.79 11.93
CA VAL A 232 16.16 -4.96 10.48
C VAL A 232 14.91 -4.36 9.87
N VAL A 233 15.10 -3.54 8.84
CA VAL A 233 14.00 -2.94 8.09
C VAL A 233 13.62 -3.89 6.95
N LYS A 234 12.32 -4.13 6.78
CA LYS A 234 11.79 -5.11 5.84
C LYS A 234 10.81 -4.47 4.87
N SER A 235 10.82 -4.96 3.63
CA SER A 235 9.76 -4.72 2.66
C SER A 235 8.44 -5.41 3.06
N VAL A 236 7.36 -5.14 2.33
CA VAL A 236 6.04 -5.76 2.57
C VAL A 236 6.10 -7.29 2.43
N VAL A 237 6.69 -7.83 1.37
CA VAL A 237 6.74 -9.29 1.15
C VAL A 237 7.75 -9.96 2.08
N GLN A 238 8.85 -9.28 2.45
CA GLN A 238 9.76 -9.77 3.50
C GLN A 238 9.04 -9.90 4.85
N GLY A 239 8.17 -8.94 5.19
CA GLY A 239 7.39 -8.95 6.42
C GLY A 239 6.19 -9.90 6.39
N THR A 240 5.56 -10.11 5.23
CA THR A 240 4.34 -10.91 5.11
C THR A 240 4.29 -11.65 3.75
N PRO A 241 5.03 -12.77 3.61
CA PRO A 241 5.19 -13.52 2.35
C PRO A 241 3.88 -13.93 1.67
N LEU A 242 2.85 -14.24 2.46
CA LEU A 242 1.53 -14.63 1.96
C LEU A 242 0.91 -13.55 1.07
N LEU A 243 1.24 -12.28 1.27
CA LEU A 243 0.69 -11.17 0.47
C LEU A 243 1.13 -11.22 -0.99
N ALA A 244 2.18 -11.97 -1.33
CA ALA A 244 2.54 -12.24 -2.71
C ALA A 244 1.45 -13.01 -3.48
N LEU A 245 0.55 -13.70 -2.76
CA LEU A 245 -0.60 -14.39 -3.34
C LEU A 245 -1.75 -13.44 -3.71
N ALA A 246 -1.86 -12.28 -3.05
CA ALA A 246 -3.00 -11.39 -3.18
C ALA A 246 -3.39 -11.06 -4.64
N PRO A 247 -2.45 -10.78 -5.57
CA PRO A 247 -2.79 -10.53 -6.97
C PRO A 247 -3.47 -11.71 -7.68
N LEU A 248 -3.21 -12.95 -7.25
CA LEU A 248 -3.82 -14.16 -7.83
C LEU A 248 -5.31 -14.30 -7.49
N ALA A 249 -5.83 -13.52 -6.53
CA ALA A 249 -7.27 -13.50 -6.25
C ALA A 249 -8.05 -13.04 -7.50
N LEU A 250 -7.52 -12.08 -8.27
CA LEU A 250 -8.14 -11.55 -9.50
C LEU A 250 -8.33 -12.58 -10.64
N ARG A 251 -7.88 -13.82 -10.44
CA ARG A 251 -8.20 -14.96 -11.31
C ARG A 251 -9.61 -15.52 -11.09
N GLY A 252 -10.40 -14.99 -10.15
CA GLY A 252 -11.84 -15.27 -10.13
C GLY A 252 -12.54 -14.80 -11.42
N GLU A 253 -13.78 -15.22 -11.62
CA GLU A 253 -14.64 -14.79 -12.73
C GLU A 253 -15.94 -14.16 -12.22
N GLY A 254 -16.60 -13.39 -13.09
CA GLY A 254 -17.88 -12.73 -12.76
C GLY A 254 -17.84 -11.92 -11.45
N ALA A 255 -18.84 -12.13 -10.60
CA ALA A 255 -19.00 -11.42 -9.33
C ALA A 255 -17.83 -11.63 -8.35
N GLU A 256 -17.18 -12.80 -8.37
CA GLU A 256 -16.04 -13.07 -7.49
C GLU A 256 -14.87 -12.15 -7.81
N ARG A 257 -14.56 -11.98 -9.10
CA ARG A 257 -13.53 -11.04 -9.57
C ARG A 257 -13.85 -9.60 -9.16
N GLU A 258 -15.12 -9.23 -9.15
CA GLU A 258 -15.53 -7.89 -8.77
C GLU A 258 -15.29 -7.64 -7.28
N ARG A 259 -15.62 -8.61 -6.42
CA ARG A 259 -15.34 -8.57 -4.98
C ARG A 259 -13.83 -8.51 -4.72
N ASP A 260 -13.05 -9.36 -5.38
CA ASP A 260 -11.60 -9.38 -5.26
C ASP A 260 -10.97 -8.05 -5.71
N GLY A 261 -11.52 -7.43 -6.75
CA GLY A 261 -11.12 -6.08 -7.17
C GLY A 261 -11.42 -5.01 -6.12
N ALA A 262 -12.57 -5.09 -5.43
CA ALA A 262 -12.88 -4.15 -4.34
C ALA A 262 -11.93 -4.29 -3.14
N LEU A 263 -11.41 -5.51 -2.90
CA LEU A 263 -10.38 -5.76 -1.89
C LEU A 263 -9.02 -5.19 -2.31
N LEU A 264 -8.62 -5.37 -3.58
CA LEU A 264 -7.24 -5.14 -4.02
C LEU A 264 -6.97 -3.74 -4.59
N VAL A 265 -7.98 -3.09 -5.17
CA VAL A 265 -7.81 -1.76 -5.78
C VAL A 265 -7.37 -0.69 -4.77
N PRO A 266 -7.95 -0.60 -3.54
CA PRO A 266 -7.49 0.38 -2.56
C PRO A 266 -6.02 0.17 -2.12
N PRO A 267 -5.58 -1.04 -1.69
CA PRO A 267 -4.15 -1.33 -1.45
C PRO A 267 -3.23 -1.00 -2.62
N ALA A 268 -3.63 -1.36 -3.85
CA ALA A 268 -2.84 -1.10 -5.04
C ALA A 268 -2.67 0.41 -5.27
N ALA A 269 -3.71 1.21 -5.03
CA ALA A 269 -3.62 2.66 -5.15
C ALA A 269 -2.72 3.30 -4.10
N LEU A 270 -2.70 2.77 -2.87
CA LEU A 270 -1.75 3.22 -1.86
C LEU A 270 -0.31 2.90 -2.28
N ILE A 271 -0.03 1.66 -2.69
CA ILE A 271 1.28 1.24 -3.18
C ILE A 271 1.71 2.11 -4.37
N ALA A 272 0.84 2.32 -5.35
CA ALA A 272 1.11 3.17 -6.50
C ALA A 272 1.44 4.61 -6.07
N THR A 273 0.67 5.17 -5.13
CA THR A 273 0.94 6.51 -4.58
C THR A 273 2.30 6.59 -3.91
N LEU A 274 2.70 5.57 -3.14
CA LEU A 274 4.03 5.51 -2.52
C LEU A 274 5.13 5.41 -3.58
N ILE A 275 4.93 4.60 -4.62
CA ILE A 275 5.88 4.49 -5.74
C ILE A 275 6.03 5.83 -6.46
N THR A 276 4.94 6.59 -6.66
CA THR A 276 5.01 7.90 -7.35
C THR A 276 5.91 8.93 -6.66
N ARG A 277 6.28 8.70 -5.39
CA ARG A 277 7.23 9.54 -4.63
C ARG A 277 8.69 9.33 -5.03
N GLY A 278 8.97 8.67 -6.16
CA GLY A 278 10.33 8.44 -6.67
C GLY A 278 11.18 9.71 -6.86
N ASN A 279 10.56 10.89 -6.92
CA ASN A 279 11.26 12.17 -6.96
C ASN A 279 11.91 12.60 -5.62
N LEU A 280 11.55 11.95 -4.51
CA LEU A 280 12.15 12.16 -3.18
C LEU A 280 13.33 11.22 -2.97
N ALA A 281 14.24 11.54 -2.03
CA ALA A 281 15.26 10.60 -1.53
C ALA A 281 14.63 9.25 -1.15
N TYR A 282 15.34 8.13 -1.31
CA TYR A 282 14.78 6.78 -1.09
C TYR A 282 14.16 6.61 0.30
N VAL A 283 14.84 7.13 1.33
CA VAL A 283 14.33 7.17 2.72
C VAL A 283 12.97 7.85 2.83
N ASP A 284 12.76 8.93 2.10
CA ASP A 284 11.51 9.69 2.15
C ASP A 284 10.45 9.09 1.22
N ALA A 285 10.86 8.56 0.07
CA ALA A 285 9.97 7.92 -0.91
C ALA A 285 9.35 6.63 -0.37
N ILE A 286 10.18 5.73 0.15
CA ILE A 286 9.75 4.45 0.76
C ILE A 286 9.13 4.69 2.13
N GLY A 287 9.63 5.71 2.83
CA GLY A 287 9.20 6.06 4.18
C GLY A 287 10.19 5.58 5.24
N TRP A 288 10.21 6.30 6.36
CA TRP A 288 10.98 5.88 7.52
C TRP A 288 10.48 4.51 8.06
N PRO A 289 11.30 3.70 8.72
CA PRO A 289 11.08 2.27 8.93
C PRO A 289 10.01 1.98 9.98
N TRP A 290 9.75 2.93 10.89
CA TRP A 290 8.57 2.92 11.76
C TRP A 290 7.26 3.19 11.02
N VAL A 291 7.38 3.57 9.74
CA VAL A 291 6.31 3.97 8.83
C VAL A 291 5.99 2.85 7.83
N SER A 292 6.79 1.77 7.73
CA SER A 292 6.35 0.55 7.02
C SER A 292 5.06 0.00 7.63
N ILE A 293 4.96 0.03 8.97
CA ILE A 293 3.73 -0.23 9.71
C ILE A 293 2.66 0.81 9.34
N ARG A 294 2.97 2.11 9.40
CA ARG A 294 2.00 3.19 9.13
C ARG A 294 1.43 3.18 7.70
N TYR A 295 2.21 2.74 6.70
CA TYR A 295 1.82 2.67 5.30
C TYR A 295 1.28 1.29 4.90
N ALA A 296 1.76 0.20 5.51
CA ALA A 296 1.26 -1.14 5.21
C ALA A 296 0.02 -1.50 6.01
N LEU A 297 -0.09 -1.10 7.29
CA LEU A 297 -1.20 -1.50 8.15
C LEU A 297 -2.58 -1.22 7.55
N PRO A 298 -2.85 -0.06 6.91
CA PRO A 298 -4.17 0.19 6.33
C PRO A 298 -4.52 -0.78 5.19
N MET A 299 -3.52 -1.27 4.46
CA MET A 299 -3.70 -2.23 3.36
C MET A 299 -3.63 -3.70 3.79
N LEU A 300 -2.96 -4.02 4.92
CA LEU A 300 -2.74 -5.40 5.36
C LEU A 300 -4.04 -6.22 5.48
N PRO A 301 -5.14 -5.74 6.12
CA PRO A 301 -6.35 -6.53 6.25
C PRO A 301 -6.90 -6.99 4.89
N ALA A 302 -6.98 -6.08 3.92
CA ALA A 302 -7.49 -6.40 2.58
C ALA A 302 -6.57 -7.36 1.82
N LEU A 303 -5.25 -7.14 1.89
CA LEU A 303 -4.27 -8.05 1.28
C LEU A 303 -4.27 -9.44 1.93
N CYS A 304 -4.44 -9.52 3.25
CA CYS A 304 -4.59 -10.78 3.98
C CYS A 304 -5.84 -11.53 3.53
N VAL A 305 -6.99 -10.86 3.43
CA VAL A 305 -8.24 -11.48 2.94
C VAL A 305 -8.05 -11.99 1.52
N ALA A 306 -7.49 -11.18 0.60
CA ALA A 306 -7.24 -11.61 -0.77
C ALA A 306 -6.29 -12.82 -0.84
N SER A 307 -5.26 -12.85 0.01
CA SER A 307 -4.35 -13.99 0.11
C SER A 307 -5.06 -15.24 0.64
N LEU A 308 -5.94 -15.09 1.63
CA LEU A 308 -6.77 -16.18 2.16
C LEU A 308 -7.75 -16.73 1.13
N VAL A 309 -8.36 -15.88 0.29
CA VAL A 309 -9.19 -16.33 -0.84
C VAL A 309 -8.40 -17.27 -1.75
N VAL A 310 -7.17 -16.88 -2.10
CA VAL A 310 -6.29 -17.73 -2.92
C VAL A 310 -5.97 -19.05 -2.21
N VAL A 311 -5.62 -19.00 -0.91
CA VAL A 311 -5.33 -20.21 -0.12
C VAL A 311 -6.56 -21.12 -0.02
N GLN A 312 -7.76 -20.57 0.17
CA GLN A 312 -9.00 -21.36 0.22
C GLN A 312 -9.26 -22.09 -1.11
N ARG A 313 -8.98 -21.44 -2.25
CA ARG A 313 -9.06 -22.09 -3.57
C ARG A 313 -8.10 -23.27 -3.71
N LEU A 314 -6.98 -23.28 -2.98
CA LEU A 314 -6.06 -24.45 -2.95
C LEU A 314 -6.60 -25.63 -2.14
N ARG A 315 -7.78 -25.49 -1.49
CA ARG A 315 -8.44 -26.52 -0.68
C ARG A 315 -7.49 -27.23 0.28
N PRO A 316 -6.83 -26.49 1.20
CA PRO A 316 -5.82 -27.08 2.07
C PRO A 316 -6.46 -28.17 2.95
N GLY A 317 -5.90 -29.38 2.88
CA GLY A 317 -6.26 -30.46 3.79
C GLY A 317 -5.86 -30.14 5.23
N ARG A 318 -6.47 -30.84 6.20
CA ARG A 318 -6.19 -30.68 7.65
C ARG A 318 -4.70 -30.75 8.00
N ARG A 319 -3.95 -31.62 7.30
CA ARG A 319 -2.50 -31.79 7.49
C ARG A 319 -1.72 -30.51 7.14
N HIS A 320 -2.14 -29.77 6.12
CA HIS A 320 -1.49 -28.52 5.71
C HIS A 320 -1.77 -27.41 6.74
N VAL A 321 -3.00 -27.32 7.23
CA VAL A 321 -3.38 -26.36 8.28
C VAL A 321 -2.58 -26.65 9.55
N LEU A 322 -2.57 -27.90 10.00
CA LEU A 322 -1.82 -28.31 11.19
C LEU A 322 -0.32 -28.03 11.04
N GLY A 323 0.28 -28.44 9.92
CA GLY A 323 1.70 -28.19 9.64
C GLY A 323 2.03 -26.70 9.61
N GLY A 324 1.18 -25.88 8.98
CA GLY A 324 1.33 -24.43 8.95
C GLY A 324 1.22 -23.79 10.34
N SER A 325 0.26 -24.22 11.16
CA SER A 325 0.10 -23.72 12.53
C SER A 325 1.28 -24.11 13.43
N VAL A 326 1.76 -25.36 13.35
CA VAL A 326 2.94 -25.80 14.10
C VAL A 326 4.17 -25.00 13.70
N LEU A 327 4.39 -24.81 12.39
CA LEU A 327 5.49 -24.00 11.89
C LEU A 327 5.39 -22.55 12.38
N ALA A 328 4.20 -21.95 12.35
CA ALA A 328 3.98 -20.59 12.84
C ALA A 328 4.32 -20.47 14.34
N VAL A 329 3.91 -21.44 15.16
CA VAL A 329 4.24 -21.46 16.60
C VAL A 329 5.73 -21.59 16.84
N ILE A 330 6.42 -22.48 16.10
CA ILE A 330 7.87 -22.66 16.20
C ILE A 330 8.60 -21.35 15.83
N LEU A 331 8.19 -20.73 14.72
CA LEU A 331 8.79 -19.47 14.27
C LEU A 331 8.55 -18.34 15.28
N LEU A 332 7.33 -18.21 15.82
CA LEU A 332 7.01 -17.20 16.84
C LEU A 332 7.77 -17.44 18.15
N GLY A 333 7.87 -18.70 18.59
CA GLY A 333 8.59 -19.09 19.79
C GLY A 333 10.09 -18.85 19.68
N TRP A 334 10.69 -19.13 18.52
CA TRP A 334 12.08 -18.80 18.21
C TRP A 334 12.32 -17.28 18.21
N TRP A 335 11.32 -16.51 17.79
CA TRP A 335 11.42 -15.06 17.65
C TRP A 335 11.31 -14.29 18.97
N TRP A 336 10.43 -14.73 19.87
CA TRP A 336 10.05 -14.03 21.10
C TRP A 336 11.21 -13.61 22.02
N PRO A 337 12.25 -14.44 22.26
CA PRO A 337 13.31 -14.06 23.20
C PRO A 337 14.34 -13.06 22.66
N MET A 338 14.38 -12.80 21.35
CA MET A 338 15.46 -12.03 20.73
C MET A 338 15.20 -10.51 20.75
N HIS A 339 15.87 -9.80 21.66
CA HIS A 339 15.71 -8.35 21.89
C HIS A 339 16.31 -7.44 20.78
N GLY A 340 16.86 -8.01 19.71
CA GLY A 340 17.41 -7.28 18.56
C GLY A 340 17.60 -8.18 17.33
N ASP A 341 17.92 -7.58 16.19
CA ASP A 341 18.18 -8.25 14.92
C ASP A 341 19.67 -8.22 14.55
N ASP A 342 20.56 -8.15 15.56
CA ASP A 342 22.02 -8.09 15.37
C ASP A 342 22.64 -9.45 14.99
N ASP A 343 21.94 -10.55 15.25
CA ASP A 343 22.33 -11.89 14.80
C ASP A 343 22.12 -12.07 13.29
N TRP A 344 23.14 -12.55 12.58
CA TRP A 344 23.03 -12.85 11.15
C TRP A 344 21.87 -13.81 10.93
N LEU A 345 21.89 -15.00 11.56
CA LEU A 345 20.97 -16.12 11.29
C LEU A 345 19.53 -15.63 11.26
N LYS A 346 19.16 -14.86 12.29
CA LYS A 346 17.91 -14.16 12.39
C LYS A 346 17.64 -13.29 11.16
N ARG A 347 18.50 -12.32 10.84
CA ARG A 347 18.29 -11.42 9.68
C ARG A 347 18.08 -12.17 8.37
N ALA A 348 18.87 -13.19 8.07
CA ALA A 348 18.69 -13.91 6.81
C ALA A 348 17.38 -14.69 6.77
N VAL A 349 16.94 -15.28 7.89
CA VAL A 349 15.60 -15.89 7.94
C VAL A 349 14.53 -14.83 7.70
N LEU A 350 14.66 -13.66 8.31
CA LEU A 350 13.72 -12.54 8.14
C LEU A 350 13.66 -12.00 6.71
N LEU A 351 14.80 -11.89 6.04
CA LEU A 351 14.91 -11.19 4.76
C LEU A 351 14.84 -12.13 3.56
N ARG A 352 15.32 -13.38 3.69
CA ARG A 352 15.52 -14.29 2.56
C ARG A 352 14.54 -15.44 2.58
N VAL A 353 14.33 -16.09 3.72
CA VAL A 353 13.40 -17.24 3.82
C VAL A 353 11.97 -16.79 3.49
N GLY A 354 11.56 -15.60 3.95
CA GLY A 354 10.27 -15.02 3.58
C GLY A 354 10.09 -14.85 2.07
N LEU A 355 11.13 -14.39 1.36
CA LEU A 355 11.09 -14.22 -0.10
C LEU A 355 11.04 -15.54 -0.86
N VAL A 356 11.85 -16.52 -0.44
CA VAL A 356 11.82 -17.87 -1.02
C VAL A 356 10.44 -18.52 -0.82
N ALA A 357 9.87 -18.37 0.38
CA ALA A 357 8.53 -18.85 0.67
C ALA A 357 7.47 -18.15 -0.20
N ALA A 358 7.54 -16.82 -0.35
CA ALA A 358 6.64 -16.06 -1.22
C ALA A 358 6.69 -16.56 -2.67
N ALA A 359 7.90 -16.74 -3.23
CA ALA A 359 8.08 -17.23 -4.58
C ALA A 359 7.52 -18.66 -4.75
N ALA A 360 7.81 -19.55 -3.81
CA ALA A 360 7.29 -20.92 -3.83
C ALA A 360 5.76 -20.95 -3.77
N LEU A 361 5.15 -20.15 -2.88
CA LEU A 361 3.70 -20.02 -2.74
C LEU A 361 3.05 -19.55 -4.04
N VAL A 362 3.60 -18.52 -4.69
CA VAL A 362 3.09 -18.00 -5.97
C VAL A 362 3.17 -19.07 -7.06
N VAL A 363 4.29 -19.78 -7.18
CA VAL A 363 4.47 -20.85 -8.19
C VAL A 363 3.47 -21.99 -7.97
N VAL A 364 3.31 -22.44 -6.72
CA VAL A 364 2.36 -23.50 -6.37
C VAL A 364 0.93 -23.07 -6.68
N ALA A 365 0.51 -21.89 -6.20
CA ALA A 365 -0.83 -21.38 -6.43
C ALA A 365 -1.13 -21.19 -7.93
N TRP A 366 -0.15 -20.66 -8.68
CA TRP A 366 -0.27 -20.47 -10.12
C TRP A 366 -0.51 -21.78 -10.87
N ARG A 367 0.26 -22.83 -10.52
CA ARG A 367 0.17 -24.16 -11.15
C ARG A 367 -1.15 -24.86 -10.84
N VAL A 368 -1.58 -24.85 -9.57
CA VAL A 368 -2.83 -25.49 -9.14
C VAL A 368 -4.03 -24.87 -9.85
N GLN A 369 -4.15 -23.53 -9.82
CA GLN A 369 -5.24 -22.82 -10.49
C GLN A 369 -5.21 -22.96 -12.02
N GLY A 370 -4.03 -23.15 -12.61
CA GLY A 370 -3.89 -23.39 -14.06
C GLY A 370 -4.47 -24.73 -14.51
N ARG A 371 -4.31 -25.78 -13.70
CA ARG A 371 -4.84 -27.13 -14.01
C ARG A 371 -6.36 -27.16 -14.00
N GLU A 372 -6.98 -26.58 -12.97
CA GLU A 372 -8.44 -26.55 -12.83
C GLU A 372 -9.12 -25.88 -14.04
N ARG A 373 -8.51 -24.81 -14.57
CA ARG A 373 -9.01 -24.14 -15.77
C ARG A 373 -8.82 -24.94 -17.04
N GLY A 374 -7.70 -25.65 -17.18
CA GLY A 374 -7.46 -26.52 -18.32
C GLY A 374 -8.45 -27.68 -18.38
N GLU A 375 -8.74 -28.28 -17.22
CA GLU A 375 -9.74 -29.35 -17.10
C GLU A 375 -11.16 -28.83 -17.36
N ALA A 376 -11.53 -27.67 -16.81
CA ALA A 376 -12.83 -27.04 -17.08
C ALA A 376 -13.00 -26.65 -18.55
N GLY A 377 -11.95 -26.12 -19.20
CA GLY A 377 -11.97 -25.76 -20.62
C GLY A 377 -12.12 -26.98 -21.54
N MET A 378 -11.43 -28.09 -21.23
CA MET A 378 -11.57 -29.36 -21.96
C MET A 378 -12.92 -30.04 -21.74
N ALA A 379 -13.52 -29.89 -20.56
CA ALA A 379 -14.87 -30.41 -20.29
C ALA A 379 -15.94 -29.64 -21.07
N PHE A 380 -15.79 -28.31 -21.20
CA PHE A 380 -16.70 -27.48 -21.98
C PHE A 380 -16.61 -27.76 -23.49
N SER A 381 -15.41 -28.02 -24.03
CA SER A 381 -15.23 -28.35 -25.45
C SER A 381 -15.67 -29.76 -25.84
N ARG A 382 -16.01 -30.63 -24.88
CA ARG A 382 -16.61 -31.97 -25.15
C ARG A 382 -18.14 -31.95 -25.11
N TRP A 383 -18.72 -30.85 -24.64
CA TRP A 383 -20.17 -30.64 -24.59
C TRP A 383 -20.71 -29.83 -25.77
N LEU A 384 -19.83 -29.13 -26.48
CA LEU A 384 -20.05 -28.61 -27.83
C LEU A 384 -19.61 -29.67 -28.85
#